data_AF-A0A813V3A9-F1
#
_entry.id   AF-A0A813V3A9-F1
#
_cell.length_a   1.000
_cell.length_b   1.000
_cell.length_c   1.000
_cell.angle_alpha   90.00
_cell.angle_beta   90.00
_cell.angle_gamma   90.00
#
_symmetry.space_group_name_H-M   'P 1'
#
loop_
_entity.id
_entity.type
_entity.pdbx_description
1 polymer ?
#
loop_
_entity_poly.entity_id
_entity_poly.type
_entity_poly.pdbx_seq_one_letter_code
_entity_poly.pdbx_strand_id
1 'polypeptide(L)'
;MEYLCNLILAYAQPMDRIWLVFYWISQNISYGAQWNVNLSIPESVFIARQGVCDGYASLFQHLSNMVGVPCRKVSGLAKGGGYLKPLFLGSVRWCINCSYPPIHIANHAWNAVRLGDRSWYLIDSTWGAGHRKSITNEYCRELDTHYFLTRPEHFLYSHLPSSATWQLVAGPERLSYNTFVSRPLVWAAYFDLQLQVVEPANSPEITFDKQRGFAEVLIRAPNDMVISSSLRKNNINSSNEQCLVQFLNEQQLWQCLFLPQRCGTHTVTIFGRRQNSSDNGGCAIKFYLNVPLFRSVKLTKFPTTYKGFSDYKCELFEPLNGELKQGSQITIHCRISEAISVRLILDDNEWLPEDGYNKETGHFKKTITVPKQKITLNVKNKKETTYSTLVLYTVI
;
A
#
# COMPACT_ATOMS: atom_id res chain seq x y z
N MET A 1 -31.00 21.18 5.21
CA MET A 1 -30.98 19.83 4.59
C MET A 1 -32.01 19.70 3.49
N GLU A 2 -33.28 20.03 3.74
CA GLU A 2 -34.37 19.91 2.75
C GLU A 2 -34.05 20.52 1.38
N TYR A 3 -33.52 21.74 1.35
CA TYR A 3 -33.11 22.38 0.09
C TYR A 3 -32.10 21.52 -0.72
N LEU A 4 -31.07 20.99 -0.07
CA LEU A 4 -30.10 20.09 -0.70
C LEU A 4 -30.79 18.83 -1.25
N CYS A 5 -31.63 18.18 -0.43
CA CYS A 5 -32.32 16.96 -0.83
C CYS A 5 -33.30 17.21 -1.99
N ASN A 6 -33.98 18.36 -2.03
CA ASN A 6 -34.87 18.74 -3.12
C ASN A 6 -34.11 18.90 -4.44
N LEU A 7 -32.91 19.49 -4.42
CA LEU A 7 -32.05 19.56 -5.61
C LEU A 7 -31.61 18.17 -6.08
N ILE A 8 -31.27 17.28 -5.15
CA ILE A 8 -30.84 15.91 -5.46
C ILE A 8 -32.01 15.06 -5.99
N LEU A 9 -33.22 15.26 -5.48
CA LEU A 9 -34.43 14.54 -5.90
C LEU A 9 -34.79 14.77 -7.38
N ALA A 10 -34.32 15.86 -7.99
CA ALA A 10 -34.50 16.14 -9.41
C ALA A 10 -33.83 15.07 -10.33
N TYR A 11 -32.86 14.32 -9.82
CA TYR A 11 -32.18 13.26 -10.57
C TYR A 11 -33.01 11.99 -10.57
N ALA A 12 -33.22 11.36 -11.73
CA ALA A 12 -34.09 10.20 -11.85
C ALA A 12 -33.51 8.93 -11.22
N GLN A 13 -32.20 8.70 -11.37
CA GLN A 13 -31.59 7.44 -10.93
C GLN A 13 -31.22 7.47 -9.45
N PRO A 14 -31.61 6.45 -8.65
CA PRO A 14 -31.22 6.35 -7.24
C PRO A 14 -29.71 6.39 -7.02
N MET A 15 -28.93 5.82 -7.95
CA MET A 15 -27.46 5.82 -7.88
C MET A 15 -26.88 7.23 -7.96
N ASP A 16 -27.38 8.07 -8.88
CA ASP A 16 -26.94 9.47 -9.01
C ASP A 16 -27.23 10.26 -7.74
N ARG A 17 -28.41 10.04 -7.13
CA ARG A 17 -28.78 10.68 -5.87
C ARG A 17 -27.81 10.32 -4.74
N ILE A 18 -27.48 9.04 -4.63
CA ILE A 18 -26.54 8.54 -3.61
C ILE A 18 -25.13 9.05 -3.87
N TRP A 19 -24.69 9.11 -5.12
CA TRP A 19 -23.41 9.73 -5.49
C TRP A 19 -23.35 11.19 -5.05
N LEU A 20 -24.40 11.97 -5.31
CA LEU A 20 -24.47 13.38 -4.91
C LEU A 20 -24.46 13.54 -3.39
N VAL A 21 -25.13 12.67 -2.64
CA VAL A 21 -25.06 12.66 -1.16
C VAL A 21 -23.64 12.35 -0.69
N PHE A 22 -23.01 11.30 -1.24
CA PHE A 22 -21.63 10.91 -0.91
C PHE A 22 -20.64 12.04 -1.18
N TYR A 23 -20.67 12.57 -2.40
CA TYR A 23 -19.82 13.66 -2.85
C TYR A 23 -20.05 14.93 -2.03
N TRP A 24 -21.31 15.29 -1.75
CA TRP A 24 -21.58 16.46 -0.93
C TRP A 24 -20.98 16.31 0.48
N ILE A 25 -21.11 15.13 1.11
CA ILE A 25 -20.50 14.88 2.42
C ILE A 25 -18.97 14.97 2.33
N SER A 26 -18.35 14.36 1.32
CA SER A 26 -16.90 14.40 1.13
C SER A 26 -16.37 15.82 1.02
N GLN A 27 -17.11 16.70 0.33
CA GLN A 27 -16.70 18.08 0.12
C GLN A 27 -17.01 19.02 1.28
N ASN A 28 -18.01 18.70 2.11
CA ASN A 28 -18.55 19.66 3.08
C ASN A 28 -18.36 19.27 4.54
N ILE A 29 -17.99 18.03 4.85
CA ILE A 29 -17.79 17.58 6.23
C ILE A 29 -16.30 17.32 6.45
N SER A 30 -15.75 17.86 7.53
CA SER A 30 -14.38 17.62 7.97
C SER A 30 -14.32 16.56 9.06
N TYR A 31 -13.28 15.73 9.07
CA TYR A 31 -13.13 14.74 10.14
C TYR A 31 -12.63 15.40 11.43
N GLY A 32 -13.35 15.22 12.54
CA GLY A 32 -13.01 15.79 13.85
C GLY A 32 -14.15 15.72 14.85
N ALA A 33 -13.81 15.88 16.13
CA ALA A 33 -14.78 15.97 17.21
C ALA A 33 -14.86 17.41 17.74
N GLN A 34 -16.04 17.83 18.15
CA GLN A 34 -16.26 19.07 18.91
C GLN A 34 -16.86 18.73 20.26
N TRP A 35 -16.24 19.21 21.32
CA TRP A 35 -16.58 18.88 22.72
C TRP A 35 -18.04 19.18 23.09
N ASN A 36 -18.63 20.21 22.46
CA ASN A 36 -19.97 20.70 22.78
C ASN A 36 -21.04 20.34 21.73
N VAL A 37 -20.71 19.48 20.76
CA VAL A 37 -21.66 19.09 19.71
C VAL A 37 -21.88 17.58 19.77
N ASN A 38 -23.15 17.16 19.88
CA ASN A 38 -23.49 15.76 19.75
C ASN A 38 -23.43 15.34 18.28
N LEU A 39 -22.26 14.84 17.86
CA LEU A 39 -21.96 14.43 16.49
C LEU A 39 -22.57 13.08 16.09
N SER A 40 -23.40 12.46 16.93
CA SER A 40 -24.24 11.32 16.52
C SER A 40 -25.54 11.75 15.84
N ILE A 41 -25.92 13.03 15.96
CA ILE A 41 -27.14 13.61 15.38
C ILE A 41 -26.84 14.15 13.97
N PRO A 42 -27.52 13.69 12.91
CA PRO A 42 -27.33 14.16 11.54
C PRO A 42 -27.36 15.68 11.38
N GLU A 43 -28.33 16.35 12.00
CA GLU A 43 -28.55 17.79 12.01
C GLU A 43 -27.33 18.54 12.55
N SER A 44 -26.78 18.06 13.66
CA SER A 44 -25.58 18.62 14.28
C SER A 44 -24.37 18.53 13.34
N VAL A 45 -24.14 17.37 12.71
CA VAL A 45 -23.01 17.18 11.77
C VAL A 45 -23.17 18.06 10.53
N PHE A 46 -24.38 18.15 9.98
CA PHE A 46 -24.68 18.97 8.80
C PHE A 46 -24.43 20.46 9.07
N ILE A 47 -24.83 20.97 10.23
CA ILE A 47 -24.65 22.37 10.61
C ILE A 47 -23.18 22.64 10.96
N ALA A 48 -22.56 21.78 11.78
CA ALA A 48 -21.20 21.97 12.27
C ALA A 48 -20.13 21.76 11.19
N ARG A 49 -20.46 21.12 10.06
CA ARG A 49 -19.52 20.77 8.97
C ARG A 49 -18.36 19.90 9.44
N GLN A 50 -18.59 19.14 10.50
CA GLN A 50 -17.57 18.32 11.14
C GLN A 50 -18.20 17.08 11.77
N GLY A 51 -17.50 15.95 11.76
CA GLY A 51 -17.99 14.69 12.31
C GLY A 51 -16.90 13.65 12.56
N VAL A 52 -17.26 12.61 13.30
CA VAL A 52 -16.50 11.34 13.37
C VAL A 52 -17.28 10.27 12.60
N CYS A 53 -16.71 9.05 12.47
CA CYS A 53 -17.29 8.00 11.63
C CYS A 53 -18.78 7.74 11.88
N ASP A 54 -19.22 7.70 13.15
CA ASP A 54 -20.63 7.54 13.50
C ASP A 54 -21.52 8.70 12.99
N GLY A 55 -21.01 9.93 13.04
CA GLY A 55 -21.69 11.12 12.54
C GLY A 55 -21.77 11.17 11.03
N TYR A 56 -20.69 10.82 10.34
CA TYR A 56 -20.68 10.66 8.88
C TYR A 56 -21.70 9.60 8.44
N ALA A 57 -21.71 8.43 9.09
CA ALA A 57 -22.61 7.36 8.74
C ALA A 57 -24.09 7.69 9.05
N SER A 58 -24.34 8.39 10.16
CA SER A 58 -25.70 8.82 10.54
C SER A 58 -26.21 9.93 9.61
N LEU A 59 -25.38 10.92 9.27
CA LEU A 59 -25.73 11.96 8.30
C LEU A 59 -26.00 11.39 6.92
N PHE A 60 -25.12 10.50 6.44
CA PHE A 60 -25.32 9.84 5.15
C PHE A 60 -26.62 9.05 5.12
N GLN A 61 -26.92 8.28 6.18
CA GLN A 61 -28.17 7.54 6.27
C GLN A 61 -29.40 8.46 6.21
N HIS A 62 -29.36 9.57 6.95
CA HIS A 62 -30.46 10.53 6.99
C HIS A 62 -30.71 11.15 5.60
N LEU A 63 -29.67 11.69 4.97
CA LEU A 63 -29.77 12.29 3.63
C LEU A 63 -30.21 11.27 2.57
N SER A 64 -29.66 10.05 2.61
CA SER A 64 -30.05 8.95 1.72
C SER A 64 -31.56 8.65 1.80
N ASN A 65 -32.09 8.56 3.02
CA ASN A 65 -33.51 8.29 3.22
C ASN A 65 -34.37 9.47 2.72
N MET A 66 -33.93 10.72 2.91
CA MET A 66 -34.64 11.91 2.40
C MET A 66 -34.70 11.94 0.86
N VAL A 67 -33.69 11.42 0.17
CA VAL A 67 -33.68 11.33 -1.31
C VAL A 67 -34.31 10.04 -1.85
N GLY A 68 -35.05 9.33 -0.98
CA GLY A 68 -35.85 8.16 -1.34
C GLY A 68 -35.05 6.87 -1.51
N VAL A 69 -33.82 6.78 -1.00
CA VAL A 69 -32.98 5.59 -1.12
C VAL A 69 -32.76 4.94 0.25
N PRO A 70 -33.26 3.71 0.47
CA PRO A 70 -33.13 3.04 1.76
C PRO A 70 -31.67 2.86 2.17
N CYS A 71 -31.34 3.29 3.39
CA CYS A 71 -30.00 3.17 3.94
C CYS A 71 -30.00 2.63 5.37
N ARG A 72 -28.96 1.86 5.70
CA ARG A 72 -28.67 1.32 7.02
C ARG A 72 -27.28 1.74 7.45
N LYS A 73 -27.16 2.32 8.65
CA LYS A 73 -25.88 2.43 9.33
C LYS A 73 -25.42 1.04 9.75
N VAL A 74 -24.16 0.73 9.48
CA VAL A 74 -23.49 -0.52 9.83
C VAL A 74 -22.31 -0.17 10.72
N SER A 75 -22.14 -0.90 11.81
CA SER A 75 -21.01 -0.76 12.72
C SER A 75 -20.17 -2.03 12.72
N GLY A 76 -18.87 -1.87 12.93
CA GLY A 76 -17.95 -3.00 12.99
C GLY A 76 -16.51 -2.58 13.21
N LEU A 77 -15.60 -3.48 12.86
CA LEU A 77 -14.16 -3.30 12.98
C LEU A 77 -13.57 -2.83 11.65
N ALA A 78 -12.74 -1.80 11.68
CA ALA A 78 -11.98 -1.33 10.54
C ALA A 78 -10.47 -1.32 10.79
N LYS A 79 -9.71 -1.77 9.78
CA LYS A 79 -8.23 -1.74 9.73
C LYS A 79 -7.73 -0.44 9.10
N GLY A 80 -7.83 0.67 9.84
CA GLY A 80 -7.41 2.00 9.38
C GLY A 80 -6.12 2.53 10.04
N GLY A 81 -5.87 3.85 9.91
CA GLY A 81 -4.65 4.51 10.43
C GLY A 81 -4.42 4.43 11.95
N GLY A 82 -5.43 4.02 12.73
CA GLY A 82 -5.34 3.74 14.17
C GLY A 82 -5.49 2.25 14.53
N TYR A 83 -5.49 1.34 13.55
CA TYR A 83 -5.60 -0.09 13.82
C TYR A 83 -4.31 -0.60 14.45
N LEU A 84 -4.34 -0.77 15.78
CA LEU A 84 -3.34 -1.53 16.51
C LEU A 84 -3.75 -3.00 16.43
N LYS A 85 -2.92 -3.84 15.77
CA LYS A 85 -3.09 -5.29 15.83
C LYS A 85 -3.16 -5.69 17.31
N PRO A 86 -4.11 -6.55 17.74
CA PRO A 86 -4.20 -7.00 19.13
C PRO A 86 -2.90 -7.64 19.66
N LEU A 87 -2.04 -8.15 18.77
CA LEU A 87 -0.73 -8.70 19.11
C LEU A 87 0.33 -7.67 19.58
N PHE A 88 0.12 -6.37 19.33
CA PHE A 88 0.98 -5.30 19.88
C PHE A 88 0.53 -4.83 21.29
N LEU A 89 -0.55 -5.37 21.84
CA LEU A 89 -1.10 -4.99 23.15
C LEU A 89 -0.43 -5.74 24.32
N GLY A 90 0.86 -6.05 24.22
CA GLY A 90 1.67 -6.41 25.39
C GLY A 90 1.92 -5.23 26.34
N SER A 91 1.51 -4.00 25.98
CA SER A 91 1.88 -2.80 26.75
C SER A 91 0.87 -1.63 26.72
N VAL A 92 -0.25 -1.74 26.00
CA VAL A 92 -1.35 -0.76 26.14
C VAL A 92 -2.41 -1.39 27.02
N ARG A 93 -2.56 -0.81 28.21
CA ARG A 93 -3.49 -1.18 29.28
C ARG A 93 -4.95 -0.97 28.85
N TRP A 94 -5.43 -1.77 27.91
CA TRP A 94 -6.86 -2.03 27.73
C TRP A 94 -7.23 -3.07 28.80
N CYS A 95 -7.69 -2.60 29.96
CA CYS A 95 -8.27 -3.37 31.07
C CYS A 95 -7.69 -4.79 31.28
N ILE A 96 -6.49 -4.88 31.86
CA ILE A 96 -5.78 -6.13 32.24
C ILE A 96 -6.52 -7.00 33.30
N ASN A 97 -7.73 -6.65 33.74
CA ASN A 97 -8.52 -7.46 34.68
C ASN A 97 -9.78 -8.10 34.05
N CYS A 98 -9.92 -8.13 32.72
CA CYS A 98 -11.01 -8.85 32.08
C CYS A 98 -10.51 -10.18 31.51
N SER A 99 -10.87 -11.29 32.14
CA SER A 99 -10.47 -12.67 31.77
C SER A 99 -11.10 -13.22 30.47
N TYR A 100 -11.48 -12.35 29.53
CA TYR A 100 -11.99 -12.72 28.21
C TYR A 100 -11.53 -11.67 27.18
N PRO A 101 -11.12 -12.05 25.96
CA PRO A 101 -10.92 -11.06 24.90
C PRO A 101 -12.28 -10.38 24.67
N PRO A 102 -12.39 -9.05 24.61
CA PRO A 102 -13.66 -8.40 24.35
C PRO A 102 -14.12 -8.73 22.93
N ILE A 103 -14.93 -9.78 22.84
CA ILE A 103 -15.94 -9.97 21.82
C ILE A 103 -16.74 -8.65 21.75
N HIS A 104 -16.72 -7.97 20.59
CA HIS A 104 -17.45 -6.73 20.24
C HIS A 104 -16.90 -5.37 20.71
N ILE A 105 -15.85 -4.86 20.05
CA ILE A 105 -15.62 -3.41 20.00
C ILE A 105 -15.64 -2.97 18.55
N ALA A 106 -16.79 -2.49 18.08
CA ALA A 106 -16.86 -1.76 16.83
C ALA A 106 -16.05 -0.47 16.99
N ASN A 107 -15.05 -0.26 16.13
CA ASN A 107 -14.22 0.95 16.12
C ASN A 107 -14.56 1.89 14.96
N HIS A 108 -15.51 1.50 14.11
CA HIS A 108 -15.89 2.25 12.92
C HIS A 108 -17.36 2.04 12.55
N ALA A 109 -17.91 3.01 11.81
CA ALA A 109 -19.27 2.99 11.29
C ALA A 109 -19.30 3.47 9.84
N TRP A 110 -20.13 2.82 9.04
CA TRP A 110 -20.32 3.09 7.60
C TRP A 110 -21.78 2.79 7.22
N ASN A 111 -22.09 2.73 5.93
CA ASN A 111 -23.45 2.54 5.45
C ASN A 111 -23.59 1.36 4.47
N ALA A 112 -24.79 0.80 4.43
CA ALA A 112 -25.27 -0.01 3.33
C ALA A 112 -26.50 0.66 2.71
N VAL A 113 -26.50 0.86 1.39
CA VAL A 113 -27.64 1.42 0.64
C VAL A 113 -28.30 0.35 -0.22
N ARG A 114 -29.62 0.41 -0.36
CA ARG A 114 -30.36 -0.48 -1.25
C ARG A 114 -30.67 0.24 -2.56
N LEU A 115 -30.06 -0.21 -3.66
CA LEU A 115 -30.32 0.30 -5.00
C LEU A 115 -31.10 -0.75 -5.80
N GLY A 116 -32.02 -0.29 -6.66
CA GLY A 116 -32.85 -1.16 -7.47
C GLY A 116 -33.82 -2.02 -6.63
N ASP A 117 -34.10 -3.22 -7.12
CA ASP A 117 -35.14 -4.10 -6.61
C ASP A 117 -34.76 -4.90 -5.35
N ARG A 118 -33.47 -5.20 -5.10
CA ARG A 118 -33.05 -5.92 -3.86
C ARG A 118 -31.59 -5.80 -3.43
N SER A 119 -30.69 -5.17 -4.18
CA SER A 119 -29.25 -5.25 -3.91
C SER A 119 -28.79 -4.20 -2.91
N TRP A 120 -28.05 -4.64 -1.89
CA TRP A 120 -27.37 -3.79 -0.93
C TRP A 120 -25.93 -3.53 -1.36
N TYR A 121 -25.44 -2.32 -1.17
CA TYR A 121 -24.09 -1.87 -1.53
C TYR A 121 -23.45 -1.15 -0.36
N LEU A 122 -22.14 -1.32 -0.18
CA LEU A 122 -21.39 -0.73 0.93
C LEU A 122 -20.85 0.64 0.55
N ILE A 123 -20.94 1.59 1.48
CA ILE A 123 -20.42 2.96 1.33
C ILE A 123 -19.76 3.37 2.64
N ASP A 124 -18.56 3.93 2.57
CA ASP A 124 -17.91 4.61 3.70
C ASP A 124 -17.67 6.09 3.36
N SER A 125 -18.61 6.93 3.77
CA SER A 125 -18.53 8.38 3.58
C SER A 125 -17.44 9.05 4.43
N THR A 126 -16.91 8.36 5.45
CA THR A 126 -15.83 8.88 6.30
C THR A 126 -14.50 8.75 5.58
N TRP A 127 -14.16 7.55 5.13
CA TRP A 127 -12.90 7.28 4.44
C TRP A 127 -12.92 7.79 3.00
N GLY A 128 -14.11 7.89 2.39
CA GLY A 128 -14.30 8.55 1.10
C GLY A 128 -14.14 10.07 1.11
N ALA A 129 -14.17 10.70 2.30
CA ALA A 129 -14.03 12.17 2.43
C ALA A 129 -12.57 12.65 2.53
N GLY A 130 -11.67 11.76 2.93
CA GLY A 130 -10.26 12.08 3.09
C GLY A 130 -9.61 11.33 4.25
N HIS A 131 -8.45 11.82 4.68
CA HIS A 131 -7.62 11.16 5.67
C HIS A 131 -6.93 12.17 6.59
N ARG A 132 -6.33 11.69 7.70
CA ARG A 132 -5.45 12.52 8.54
C ARG A 132 -3.99 12.30 8.17
N LYS A 133 -3.20 13.37 8.06
CA LYS A 133 -1.75 13.26 7.89
C LYS A 133 -1.14 12.59 9.12
N SER A 134 -0.31 11.57 8.92
CA SER A 134 0.26 10.79 10.03
C SER A 134 1.17 11.58 10.97
N ILE A 135 1.77 12.69 10.49
CA ILE A 135 2.72 13.50 11.28
C ILE A 135 2.01 14.63 12.01
N THR A 136 1.25 15.46 11.29
CA THR A 136 0.62 16.66 11.86
C THR A 136 -0.76 16.38 12.44
N ASN A 137 -1.33 15.20 12.18
CA ASN A 137 -2.71 14.83 12.52
C ASN A 137 -3.78 15.75 11.89
N GLU A 138 -3.40 16.59 10.94
CA GLU A 138 -4.29 17.47 10.19
C GLU A 138 -5.18 16.66 9.26
N TYR A 139 -6.46 17.05 9.18
CA TYR A 139 -7.39 16.47 8.23
C TYR A 139 -7.10 17.00 6.82
N CYS A 140 -6.94 16.09 5.87
CA CYS A 140 -6.83 16.35 4.43
C CYS A 140 -8.10 15.85 3.78
N ARG A 141 -8.86 16.77 3.19
CA ARG A 141 -9.99 16.43 2.35
C ARG A 141 -9.48 15.93 1.00
N GLU A 142 -9.87 14.73 0.65
CA GLU A 142 -9.50 14.07 -0.60
C GLU A 142 -10.59 13.06 -0.92
N LEU A 143 -11.27 13.25 -2.05
CA LEU A 143 -12.33 12.33 -2.47
C LEU A 143 -11.71 10.99 -2.86
N ASP A 144 -12.03 9.94 -2.10
CA ASP A 144 -11.66 8.58 -2.45
C ASP A 144 -12.91 7.80 -2.88
N THR A 145 -13.05 7.65 -4.20
CA THR A 145 -14.20 6.97 -4.82
C THR A 145 -14.20 5.46 -4.58
N HIS A 146 -13.10 4.88 -4.10
CA HIS A 146 -13.04 3.47 -3.72
C HIS A 146 -14.13 3.11 -2.70
N TYR A 147 -14.46 4.03 -1.80
CA TYR A 147 -15.45 3.86 -0.74
C TYR A 147 -16.90 4.13 -1.17
N PHE A 148 -17.16 4.38 -2.46
CA PHE A 148 -18.50 4.50 -3.01
C PHE A 148 -18.91 3.21 -3.71
N LEU A 149 -19.94 2.53 -3.19
CA LEU A 149 -20.46 1.26 -3.70
C LEU A 149 -19.37 0.19 -3.86
N THR A 150 -18.44 0.14 -2.90
CA THR A 150 -17.32 -0.80 -2.90
C THR A 150 -17.83 -2.23 -2.95
N ARG A 151 -17.19 -3.07 -3.77
CA ARG A 151 -17.50 -4.50 -3.81
C ARG A 151 -17.29 -5.13 -2.43
N PRO A 152 -18.21 -5.97 -1.93
CA PRO A 152 -18.11 -6.57 -0.60
C PRO A 152 -16.79 -7.30 -0.34
N GLU A 153 -16.30 -8.05 -1.32
CA GLU A 153 -15.03 -8.80 -1.25
C GLU A 153 -13.80 -7.88 -1.08
N HIS A 154 -13.85 -6.66 -1.62
CA HIS A 154 -12.81 -5.65 -1.45
C HIS A 154 -12.96 -4.95 -0.08
N PHE A 155 -14.18 -4.55 0.26
CA PHE A 155 -14.50 -3.84 1.50
C PHE A 155 -14.11 -4.66 2.74
N LEU A 156 -14.29 -5.99 2.67
CA LEU A 156 -13.91 -6.94 3.71
C LEU A 156 -12.40 -7.03 3.99
N TYR A 157 -11.53 -6.47 3.15
CA TYR A 157 -10.12 -6.34 3.51
C TYR A 157 -9.88 -5.35 4.63
N SER A 158 -10.71 -4.32 4.74
CA SER A 158 -10.56 -3.25 5.72
C SER A 158 -11.71 -3.16 6.71
N HIS A 159 -12.91 -3.65 6.41
CA HIS A 159 -14.11 -3.50 7.23
C HIS A 159 -14.80 -4.84 7.50
N LEU A 160 -14.86 -5.24 8.77
CA LEU A 160 -15.61 -6.42 9.22
C LEU A 160 -16.83 -5.96 10.03
N PRO A 161 -18.07 -6.13 9.54
CA PRO A 161 -19.27 -5.74 10.26
C PRO A 161 -19.50 -6.60 11.51
N SER A 162 -20.11 -6.01 12.54
CA SER A 162 -20.51 -6.73 13.76
C SER A 162 -21.54 -7.83 13.49
N SER A 163 -22.38 -7.66 12.47
CA SER A 163 -23.31 -8.70 12.00
C SER A 163 -22.84 -9.25 10.66
N ALA A 164 -22.68 -10.56 10.58
CA ALA A 164 -22.20 -11.26 9.39
C ALA A 164 -23.12 -11.06 8.16
N THR A 165 -24.39 -10.69 8.37
CA THR A 165 -25.32 -10.38 7.27
C THR A 165 -24.87 -9.18 6.43
N TRP A 166 -24.21 -8.20 7.05
CA TRP A 166 -23.70 -7.01 6.38
C TRP A 166 -22.35 -7.20 5.68
N GLN A 167 -21.81 -8.43 5.68
CA GLN A 167 -20.66 -8.74 4.84
C GLN A 167 -21.04 -8.79 3.35
N LEU A 168 -22.35 -8.98 3.05
CA LEU A 168 -22.90 -9.00 1.68
C LEU A 168 -22.21 -9.97 0.70
N VAL A 169 -21.59 -11.02 1.24
CA VAL A 169 -21.01 -12.15 0.50
C VAL A 169 -21.77 -13.44 0.80
N ALA A 170 -21.59 -14.44 -0.06
CA ALA A 170 -22.18 -15.77 0.13
C ALA A 170 -21.68 -16.42 1.42
N GLY A 171 -22.47 -17.35 1.99
CA GLY A 171 -22.16 -18.02 3.25
C GLY A 171 -20.72 -18.55 3.37
N PRO A 172 -20.21 -19.32 2.38
CA PRO A 172 -18.85 -19.85 2.39
C PRO A 172 -17.74 -18.79 2.29
N GLU A 173 -18.05 -17.60 1.78
CA GLU A 173 -17.10 -16.50 1.60
C GLU A 173 -17.05 -15.55 2.81
N ARG A 174 -17.96 -15.73 3.77
CA ARG A 174 -18.01 -14.90 4.97
C ARG A 174 -16.73 -15.04 5.77
N LEU A 175 -16.13 -13.90 6.10
CA LEU A 175 -14.92 -13.85 6.90
C LEU A 175 -15.22 -14.03 8.38
N SER A 176 -14.42 -14.88 9.00
CA SER A 176 -14.24 -14.88 10.45
C SER A 176 -13.37 -13.70 10.88
N TYR A 177 -13.46 -13.33 12.15
CA TYR A 177 -12.56 -12.35 12.75
C TYR A 177 -11.08 -12.73 12.57
N ASN A 178 -10.73 -14.00 12.79
CA ASN A 178 -9.35 -14.47 12.67
C ASN A 178 -8.81 -14.31 11.25
N THR A 179 -9.62 -14.65 10.25
CA THR A 179 -9.25 -14.47 8.83
C THR A 179 -9.14 -12.98 8.47
N PHE A 180 -10.02 -12.14 9.01
CA PHE A 180 -9.98 -10.70 8.76
C PHE A 180 -8.68 -10.05 9.30
N VAL A 181 -8.28 -10.40 10.53
CA VAL A 181 -7.05 -9.85 11.14
C VAL A 181 -5.76 -10.44 10.57
N SER A 182 -5.83 -11.63 9.95
CA SER A 182 -4.67 -12.21 9.25
C SER A 182 -4.47 -11.60 7.86
N ARG A 183 -5.47 -11.00 7.23
CA ARG A 183 -5.27 -10.36 5.92
C ARG A 183 -4.33 -9.15 5.99
N PRO A 184 -3.51 -8.93 4.94
CA PRO A 184 -2.68 -7.73 4.84
C PRO A 184 -3.51 -6.45 4.88
N LEU A 185 -2.86 -5.34 5.23
CA LEU A 185 -3.45 -4.02 5.13
C LEU A 185 -3.35 -3.57 3.68
N VAL A 186 -4.48 -3.26 3.06
CA VAL A 186 -4.55 -2.82 1.66
C VAL A 186 -5.42 -1.57 1.53
N TRP A 187 -5.21 -0.82 0.46
CA TRP A 187 -5.96 0.40 0.10
C TRP A 187 -6.46 0.31 -1.34
N ALA A 188 -7.21 1.32 -1.79
CA ALA A 188 -7.78 1.42 -3.13
C ALA A 188 -6.82 0.97 -4.26
N ALA A 189 -5.58 1.46 -4.23
CA ALA A 189 -4.56 1.16 -5.23
C ALA A 189 -4.24 -0.34 -5.37
N TYR A 190 -4.42 -1.15 -4.32
CA TYR A 190 -4.29 -2.61 -4.42
C TYR A 190 -5.29 -3.20 -5.42
N PHE A 191 -6.55 -2.75 -5.35
CA PHE A 191 -7.63 -3.24 -6.19
C PHE A 191 -7.59 -2.61 -7.58
N ASP A 192 -7.41 -1.28 -7.65
CA ASP A 192 -7.44 -0.54 -8.92
C ASP A 192 -6.29 -0.94 -9.86
N LEU A 193 -5.14 -1.30 -9.28
CA LEU A 193 -3.97 -1.79 -10.01
C LEU A 193 -3.92 -3.31 -10.11
N GLN A 194 -4.93 -4.02 -9.61
CA GLN A 194 -5.04 -5.48 -9.68
C GLN A 194 -3.80 -6.20 -9.11
N LEU A 195 -3.27 -5.68 -7.99
CA LEU A 195 -2.13 -6.30 -7.32
C LEU A 195 -2.59 -7.53 -6.55
N GLN A 196 -1.70 -8.51 -6.43
CA GLN A 196 -1.92 -9.69 -5.61
C GLN A 196 -0.67 -9.98 -4.79
N VAL A 197 -0.85 -10.15 -3.48
CA VAL A 197 0.22 -10.65 -2.60
C VAL A 197 0.39 -12.15 -2.81
N VAL A 198 1.55 -12.55 -3.30
CA VAL A 198 1.92 -13.97 -3.47
C VAL A 198 2.62 -14.47 -2.22
N GLU A 199 3.54 -13.68 -1.66
CA GLU A 199 4.22 -13.98 -0.39
C GLU A 199 4.45 -12.67 0.38
N PRO A 200 4.08 -12.56 1.67
CA PRO A 200 3.39 -13.55 2.49
C PRO A 200 1.87 -13.52 2.24
N ALA A 201 1.32 -14.60 1.67
CA ALA A 201 -0.12 -14.69 1.44
C ALA A 201 -0.89 -14.68 2.77
N ASN A 202 -1.98 -13.92 2.83
CA ASN A 202 -2.90 -13.89 3.99
C ASN A 202 -2.22 -13.62 5.34
N SER A 203 -1.16 -12.81 5.33
CA SER A 203 -0.46 -12.34 6.54
C SER A 203 -0.30 -10.83 6.50
N PRO A 204 -0.44 -10.11 7.64
CA PRO A 204 -0.03 -8.73 7.73
C PRO A 204 1.45 -8.60 8.13
N GLU A 205 2.15 -9.72 8.34
CA GLU A 205 3.53 -9.79 8.82
C GLU A 205 4.44 -10.47 7.80
N ILE A 206 5.64 -9.93 7.66
CA ILE A 206 6.72 -10.52 6.85
C ILE A 206 7.77 -11.10 7.80
N THR A 207 8.32 -12.24 7.44
CA THR A 207 9.40 -12.88 8.18
C THR A 207 10.76 -12.29 7.80
N PHE A 208 11.58 -11.98 8.82
CA PHE A 208 12.98 -11.61 8.62
C PHE A 208 13.86 -12.86 8.49
N ASP A 209 14.56 -13.01 7.38
CA ASP A 209 15.53 -14.08 7.19
C ASP A 209 16.87 -13.69 7.83
N LYS A 210 17.22 -14.36 8.94
CA LYS A 210 18.48 -14.11 9.68
C LYS A 210 19.73 -14.51 8.91
N GLN A 211 19.64 -15.47 7.98
CA GLN A 211 20.78 -15.96 7.22
C GLN A 211 21.08 -15.03 6.04
N ARG A 212 20.03 -14.61 5.32
CA ARG A 212 20.14 -13.67 4.19
C ARG A 212 20.31 -12.22 4.66
N GLY A 213 19.70 -11.87 5.78
CA GLY A 213 19.77 -10.54 6.38
C GLY A 213 18.69 -9.57 5.95
N PHE A 214 17.70 -10.03 5.19
CA PHE A 214 16.62 -9.21 4.67
C PHE A 214 15.30 -9.96 4.72
N ALA A 215 14.21 -9.23 4.55
CA ALA A 215 12.86 -9.78 4.37
C ALA A 215 12.43 -9.67 2.90
N GLU A 216 11.47 -10.48 2.49
CA GLU A 216 11.02 -10.58 1.10
C GLU A 216 9.49 -10.52 1.01
N VAL A 217 9.01 -9.84 -0.04
CA VAL A 217 7.61 -9.85 -0.46
C VAL A 217 7.55 -10.11 -1.95
N LEU A 218 6.67 -11.01 -2.37
CA LEU A 218 6.39 -11.30 -3.78
C LEU A 218 5.00 -10.78 -4.14
N ILE A 219 4.94 -9.95 -5.18
CA ILE A 219 3.71 -9.34 -5.69
C ILE A 219 3.51 -9.74 -7.15
N ARG A 220 2.31 -10.22 -7.46
CA ARG A 220 1.84 -10.33 -8.86
C ARG A 220 1.12 -9.05 -9.24
N ALA A 221 1.41 -8.56 -10.44
CA ALA A 221 0.81 -7.34 -10.97
C ALA A 221 0.64 -7.47 -12.51
N PRO A 222 -0.29 -6.72 -13.11
CA PRO A 222 -0.36 -6.57 -14.56
C PRO A 222 0.97 -6.10 -15.18
N ASN A 223 1.17 -6.42 -16.46
CA ASN A 223 2.44 -6.19 -17.15
C ASN A 223 2.84 -4.72 -17.29
N ASP A 224 1.90 -3.79 -17.22
CA ASP A 224 2.13 -2.36 -17.37
C ASP A 224 2.26 -1.64 -16.01
N MET A 225 2.45 -2.39 -14.92
CA MET A 225 2.70 -1.84 -13.58
C MET A 225 4.18 -1.64 -13.30
N VAL A 226 4.47 -0.63 -12.48
CA VAL A 226 5.75 -0.47 -11.79
C VAL A 226 5.47 -0.49 -10.28
N ILE A 227 6.23 -1.33 -9.57
CA ILE A 227 6.15 -1.43 -8.11
C ILE A 227 7.35 -0.71 -7.50
N SER A 228 7.09 0.01 -6.41
CA SER A 228 8.13 0.54 -5.53
C SER A 228 7.79 0.22 -4.07
N SER A 229 8.73 0.41 -3.17
CA SER A 229 8.52 0.07 -1.76
C SER A 229 9.30 1.00 -0.82
N SER A 230 8.89 0.98 0.45
CA SER A 230 9.62 1.65 1.52
C SER A 230 9.64 0.81 2.78
N LEU A 231 10.72 0.94 3.54
CA LEU A 231 10.92 0.34 4.84
C LEU A 231 11.10 1.47 5.87
N ARG A 232 10.31 1.46 6.95
CA ARG A 232 10.38 2.49 7.99
C ARG A 232 10.38 1.88 9.37
N LYS A 233 11.30 2.31 10.24
CA LYS A 233 11.27 1.97 11.67
C LYS A 233 10.40 2.97 12.43
N ASN A 234 9.48 2.50 13.26
CA ASN A 234 8.61 3.36 14.08
C ASN A 234 7.87 4.45 13.28
N ASN A 235 7.54 4.21 12.00
CA ASN A 235 6.98 5.19 11.07
C ASN A 235 7.84 6.45 10.81
N ILE A 236 9.08 6.47 11.28
CA ILE A 236 10.03 7.56 11.03
C ILE A 236 10.81 7.22 9.76
N ASN A 237 10.97 8.22 8.88
CA ASN A 237 11.89 8.12 7.76
C ASN A 237 13.31 8.03 8.31
N SER A 238 13.87 6.84 8.28
CA SER A 238 15.26 6.57 8.59
C SER A 238 16.00 6.45 7.27
N SER A 239 17.01 7.29 7.05
CA SER A 239 17.82 7.32 5.82
C SER A 239 18.51 5.99 5.49
N ASN A 240 18.62 5.09 6.47
CA ASN A 240 19.44 3.90 6.35
C ASN A 240 18.64 2.64 5.99
N GLU A 241 17.30 2.65 6.10
CA GLU A 241 16.50 1.48 5.74
C GLU A 241 16.44 1.35 4.22
N GLN A 242 16.80 0.18 3.68
CA GLN A 242 16.94 0.01 2.24
C GLN A 242 15.94 -0.99 1.67
N CYS A 243 15.55 -0.72 0.42
CA CYS A 243 14.68 -1.57 -0.36
C CYS A 243 15.35 -1.84 -1.72
N LEU A 244 15.19 -3.06 -2.22
CA LEU A 244 15.50 -3.41 -3.61
C LEU A 244 14.24 -4.02 -4.21
N VAL A 245 13.72 -3.41 -5.27
CA VAL A 245 12.54 -3.91 -5.99
C VAL A 245 12.97 -4.33 -7.38
N GLN A 246 12.76 -5.60 -7.68
CA GLN A 246 13.16 -6.22 -8.94
C GLN A 246 12.03 -7.05 -9.54
N PHE A 247 12.12 -7.35 -10.84
CA PHE A 247 11.12 -8.14 -11.54
C PHE A 247 11.69 -9.52 -11.90
N LEU A 248 11.13 -10.55 -11.29
CA LEU A 248 11.49 -11.94 -11.55
C LEU A 248 10.84 -12.40 -12.86
N ASN A 249 11.65 -12.48 -13.92
CA ASN A 249 11.12 -12.66 -15.28
C ASN A 249 10.53 -14.07 -15.49
N GLU A 250 11.10 -15.09 -14.87
CA GLU A 250 10.60 -16.47 -15.02
C GLU A 250 9.26 -16.68 -14.31
N GLN A 251 9.10 -16.10 -13.12
CA GLN A 251 7.88 -16.24 -12.31
C GLN A 251 6.81 -15.20 -12.66
N GLN A 252 7.18 -14.15 -13.40
CA GLN A 252 6.35 -12.97 -13.67
C GLN A 252 5.85 -12.32 -12.37
N LEU A 253 6.79 -12.05 -11.46
CA LEU A 253 6.53 -11.49 -10.13
C LEU A 253 7.45 -10.31 -9.84
N TRP A 254 6.95 -9.33 -9.12
CA TRP A 254 7.76 -8.31 -8.48
C TRP A 254 8.28 -8.85 -7.14
N GLN A 255 9.60 -8.86 -6.96
CA GLN A 255 10.25 -9.18 -5.70
C GLN A 255 10.71 -7.90 -5.02
N CYS A 256 10.20 -7.68 -3.81
CA CYS A 256 10.57 -6.57 -2.97
C CYS A 256 11.41 -7.09 -1.80
N LEU A 257 12.67 -6.68 -1.73
CA LEU A 257 13.60 -7.05 -0.68
C LEU A 257 13.81 -5.88 0.28
N PHE A 258 13.85 -6.18 1.58
CA PHE A 258 13.89 -5.19 2.65
C PHE A 258 15.06 -5.46 3.59
N LEU A 259 16.02 -4.54 3.64
CA LEU A 259 17.23 -4.66 4.45
C LEU A 259 17.14 -3.73 5.67
N PRO A 260 16.58 -4.20 6.81
CA PRO A 260 16.52 -3.42 8.03
C PRO A 260 17.90 -3.27 8.66
N GLN A 261 18.27 -2.04 9.02
CA GLN A 261 19.58 -1.74 9.63
C GLN A 261 19.56 -1.85 11.16
N ARG A 262 18.37 -2.00 11.75
CA ARG A 262 18.19 -2.03 13.21
C ARG A 262 17.17 -3.10 13.59
N CYS A 263 17.30 -3.62 14.80
CA CYS A 263 16.27 -4.49 15.39
C CYS A 263 15.01 -3.70 15.78
N GLY A 264 13.91 -4.41 16.01
CA GLY A 264 12.61 -3.89 16.44
C GLY A 264 11.57 -3.88 15.32
N THR A 265 10.48 -3.16 15.56
CA THR A 265 9.32 -3.11 14.65
C THR A 265 9.54 -2.13 13.51
N HIS A 266 9.32 -2.63 12.30
CA HIS A 266 9.33 -1.88 11.06
C HIS A 266 7.98 -2.02 10.35
N THR A 267 7.70 -1.03 9.51
CA THR A 267 6.59 -1.04 8.57
C THR A 267 7.16 -1.11 7.16
N VAL A 268 6.65 -2.05 6.38
CA VAL A 268 6.90 -2.18 4.95
C VAL A 268 5.69 -1.65 4.21
N THR A 269 5.90 -0.77 3.25
CA THR A 269 4.83 -0.26 2.38
C THR A 269 5.17 -0.52 0.93
N ILE A 270 4.23 -1.09 0.18
CA ILE A 270 4.31 -1.30 -1.27
C ILE A 270 3.45 -0.25 -1.95
N PHE A 271 4.02 0.38 -2.98
CA PHE A 271 3.35 1.34 -3.83
C PHE A 271 3.27 0.78 -5.25
N GLY A 272 2.19 1.10 -5.95
CA GLY A 272 2.00 0.73 -7.35
C GLY A 272 1.64 1.95 -8.19
N ARG A 273 2.09 1.94 -9.44
CA ARG A 273 1.68 2.90 -10.47
C ARG A 273 1.69 2.23 -11.84
N ARG A 274 1.01 2.85 -12.81
CA ARG A 274 1.16 2.45 -14.22
C ARG A 274 2.48 3.00 -14.77
N GLN A 275 3.14 2.26 -15.67
CA GLN A 275 4.48 2.61 -16.16
C GLN A 275 4.57 4.02 -16.76
N ASN A 276 3.49 4.46 -17.41
CA ASN A 276 3.39 5.77 -18.08
C ASN A 276 2.63 6.83 -17.27
N SER A 277 2.27 6.57 -16.01
CA SER A 277 1.66 7.61 -15.17
C SER A 277 2.71 8.62 -14.71
N SER A 278 2.30 9.88 -14.61
CA SER A 278 3.07 10.96 -13.99
C SER A 278 2.88 11.02 -12.47
N ASP A 279 2.03 10.16 -11.90
CA ASP A 279 1.82 10.08 -10.46
C ASP A 279 2.97 9.35 -9.75
N ASN A 280 3.11 9.62 -8.45
CA ASN A 280 4.12 8.97 -7.60
C ASN A 280 3.69 7.55 -7.14
N GLY A 281 2.61 7.02 -7.70
CA GLY A 281 1.98 5.77 -7.28
C GLY A 281 1.17 5.86 -5.99
N GLY A 282 0.15 5.01 -5.90
CA GLY A 282 -0.70 4.87 -4.72
C GLY A 282 -0.11 3.89 -3.72
N CYS A 283 -0.25 4.19 -2.42
CA CYS A 283 0.00 3.21 -1.36
C CYS A 283 -0.99 2.06 -1.54
N ALA A 284 -0.48 0.86 -1.80
CA ALA A 284 -1.32 -0.28 -2.11
C ALA A 284 -1.40 -1.26 -0.93
N ILE A 285 -0.26 -1.62 -0.33
CA ILE A 285 -0.17 -2.68 0.68
C ILE A 285 0.77 -2.26 1.80
N LYS A 286 0.46 -2.64 3.03
CA LYS A 286 1.32 -2.46 4.19
C LYS A 286 1.44 -3.76 5.00
N PHE A 287 2.66 -4.02 5.42
CA PHE A 287 3.02 -5.12 6.30
C PHE A 287 3.82 -4.63 7.50
N TYR A 288 3.84 -5.45 8.54
CA TYR A 288 4.70 -5.32 9.70
C TYR A 288 5.88 -6.28 9.61
N LEU A 289 7.04 -5.82 10.03
CA LEU A 289 8.26 -6.62 10.07
C LEU A 289 8.90 -6.46 11.45
N ASN A 290 8.95 -7.53 12.24
CA ASN A 290 9.66 -7.54 13.51
C ASN A 290 11.06 -8.11 13.32
N VAL A 291 12.07 -7.29 13.58
CA VAL A 291 13.47 -7.64 13.35
C VAL A 291 14.12 -7.98 14.68
N PRO A 292 14.61 -9.21 14.91
CA PRO A 292 15.26 -9.57 16.15
C PRO A 292 16.61 -8.86 16.30
N LEU A 293 17.18 -8.86 17.49
CA LEU A 293 18.61 -8.52 17.65
C LEU A 293 19.45 -9.53 16.86
N PHE A 294 20.33 -9.04 15.99
CA PHE A 294 21.29 -9.84 15.23
C PHE A 294 22.67 -9.20 15.32
N ARG A 295 23.73 -10.02 15.37
CA ARG A 295 25.10 -9.56 15.62
C ARG A 295 25.87 -9.20 14.35
N SER A 296 25.56 -9.85 13.23
CA SER A 296 26.26 -9.68 11.97
C SER A 296 25.42 -10.21 10.82
N VAL A 297 25.45 -9.52 9.69
CA VAL A 297 24.84 -9.96 8.44
C VAL A 297 25.84 -9.77 7.33
N LYS A 298 25.90 -10.74 6.40
CA LYS A 298 26.83 -10.68 5.26
C LYS A 298 26.51 -9.53 4.32
N LEU A 299 25.23 -9.21 4.18
CA LEU A 299 24.75 -8.12 3.37
C LEU A 299 24.56 -6.87 4.24
N THR A 300 25.36 -5.84 3.98
CA THR A 300 25.29 -4.58 4.73
C THR A 300 24.45 -3.53 4.01
N LYS A 301 24.44 -3.58 2.67
CA LYS A 301 23.76 -2.59 1.83
C LYS A 301 23.28 -3.21 0.52
N PHE A 302 22.10 -2.83 0.02
CA PHE A 302 21.74 -3.06 -1.38
C PHE A 302 22.42 -2.04 -2.29
N PRO A 303 22.69 -2.38 -3.56
CA PRO A 303 23.10 -1.38 -4.54
C PRO A 303 22.00 -0.34 -4.76
N THR A 304 22.39 0.87 -5.09
CA THR A 304 21.43 1.92 -5.40
C THR A 304 20.85 1.67 -6.78
N THR A 305 19.52 1.58 -6.87
CA THR A 305 18.80 1.44 -8.14
C THR A 305 18.14 2.75 -8.53
N TYR A 306 18.05 2.99 -9.83
CA TYR A 306 17.43 4.19 -10.41
C TYR A 306 16.13 3.81 -11.13
N LYS A 307 15.34 4.82 -11.54
CA LYS A 307 14.05 4.64 -12.22
C LYS A 307 14.10 3.62 -13.37
N GLY A 308 15.18 3.65 -14.16
CA GLY A 308 15.38 2.68 -15.24
C GLY A 308 15.35 1.23 -14.75
N PHE A 309 15.86 0.92 -13.56
CA PHE A 309 15.89 -0.46 -13.06
C PHE A 309 14.50 -1.09 -12.99
N SER A 310 13.52 -0.33 -12.49
CA SER A 310 12.13 -0.79 -12.43
C SER A 310 11.44 -0.71 -13.79
N ASP A 311 11.69 0.35 -14.57
CA ASP A 311 11.08 0.52 -15.90
C ASP A 311 11.51 -0.58 -16.89
N TYR A 312 12.76 -1.05 -16.79
CA TYR A 312 13.33 -2.13 -17.61
C TYR A 312 13.10 -3.53 -17.01
N LYS A 313 12.31 -3.63 -15.93
CA LYS A 313 12.00 -4.89 -15.24
C LYS A 313 13.26 -5.72 -14.96
N CYS A 314 14.27 -5.04 -14.42
CA CYS A 314 15.56 -5.65 -14.15
C CYS A 314 15.47 -6.66 -13.01
N GLU A 315 16.31 -7.69 -13.10
CA GLU A 315 16.52 -8.71 -12.07
C GLU A 315 18.02 -8.76 -11.76
N LEU A 316 18.41 -8.54 -10.51
CA LEU A 316 19.82 -8.61 -10.10
C LEU A 316 20.09 -9.94 -9.39
N PHE A 317 20.99 -10.74 -9.94
CA PHE A 317 21.40 -12.03 -9.36
C PHE A 317 22.59 -11.85 -8.41
N GLU A 318 23.65 -11.18 -8.87
CA GLU A 318 24.85 -10.92 -8.06
C GLU A 318 25.66 -9.72 -8.58
N PRO A 319 26.41 -9.02 -7.70
CA PRO A 319 26.31 -9.11 -6.24
C PRO A 319 25.10 -8.33 -5.72
N LEU A 320 24.42 -8.85 -4.68
CA LEU A 320 23.38 -8.07 -3.99
C LEU A 320 23.96 -7.05 -3.00
N ASN A 321 25.24 -7.16 -2.65
CA ASN A 321 25.91 -6.17 -1.79
C ASN A 321 26.29 -4.94 -2.62
N GLY A 322 25.76 -3.79 -2.22
CA GLY A 322 26.02 -2.49 -2.82
C GLY A 322 27.39 -1.92 -2.51
N GLU A 323 28.04 -2.43 -1.45
CA GLU A 323 29.40 -2.06 -1.04
C GLU A 323 30.39 -3.16 -1.44
N LEU A 324 31.39 -2.78 -2.24
CA LEU A 324 32.32 -3.71 -2.84
C LEU A 324 33.76 -3.37 -2.43
N LYS A 325 34.55 -4.39 -2.08
CA LYS A 325 35.93 -4.21 -1.65
C LYS A 325 36.84 -3.86 -2.83
N GLN A 326 37.56 -2.74 -2.75
CA GLN A 326 38.52 -2.33 -3.77
C GLN A 326 39.50 -3.47 -4.14
N GLY A 327 39.75 -3.65 -5.44
CA GLY A 327 40.73 -4.63 -5.95
C GLY A 327 40.28 -6.10 -5.90
N SER A 328 39.11 -6.39 -5.33
CA SER A 328 38.52 -7.74 -5.40
C SER A 328 37.99 -8.03 -6.80
N GLN A 329 37.93 -9.32 -7.19
CA GLN A 329 37.22 -9.74 -8.39
C GLN A 329 35.78 -10.09 -8.06
N ILE A 330 34.85 -9.50 -8.82
CA ILE A 330 33.42 -9.77 -8.70
C ILE A 330 32.82 -10.07 -10.06
N THR A 331 31.67 -10.75 -10.06
CA THR A 331 30.83 -10.92 -11.25
C THR A 331 29.55 -10.15 -11.05
N ILE A 332 29.26 -9.22 -11.97
CA ILE A 332 27.96 -8.57 -12.06
C ILE A 332 27.11 -9.40 -13.00
N HIS A 333 26.03 -9.97 -12.47
CA HIS A 333 25.06 -10.78 -13.21
C HIS A 333 23.65 -10.25 -12.95
N CYS A 334 22.99 -9.82 -14.02
CA CYS A 334 21.61 -9.35 -13.99
C CYS A 334 20.88 -9.74 -15.28
N ARG A 335 19.55 -9.57 -15.28
CA ARG A 335 18.71 -9.64 -16.46
C ARG A 335 18.07 -8.28 -16.70
N ILE A 336 18.13 -7.81 -17.94
CA ILE A 336 17.58 -6.53 -18.39
C ILE A 336 16.77 -6.79 -19.65
N SER A 337 15.48 -6.46 -19.61
CA SER A 337 14.58 -6.65 -20.73
C SER A 337 14.71 -5.52 -21.75
N GLU A 338 14.68 -5.88 -23.04
CA GLU A 338 14.58 -4.94 -24.17
C GLU A 338 15.74 -3.93 -24.34
N ALA A 339 16.92 -4.20 -23.76
CA ALA A 339 18.08 -3.35 -23.98
C ALA A 339 18.73 -3.59 -25.35
N ILE A 340 19.21 -2.52 -26.01
CA ILE A 340 20.09 -2.67 -27.19
C ILE A 340 21.53 -2.86 -26.73
N SER A 341 21.92 -2.17 -25.67
CA SER A 341 23.29 -2.05 -25.19
C SER A 341 23.29 -1.97 -23.67
N VAL A 342 24.22 -2.69 -23.05
CA VAL A 342 24.45 -2.66 -21.61
C VAL A 342 25.95 -2.50 -21.40
N ARG A 343 26.34 -1.53 -20.56
CA ARG A 343 27.74 -1.23 -20.29
C ARG A 343 27.98 -0.94 -18.81
N LEU A 344 29.18 -1.33 -18.35
CA LEU A 344 29.70 -0.91 -17.06
C LEU A 344 30.59 0.31 -17.25
N ILE A 345 30.47 1.27 -16.35
CA ILE A 345 31.36 2.42 -16.26
C ILE A 345 32.03 2.38 -14.88
N LEU A 346 33.36 2.40 -14.86
CA LEU A 346 34.17 2.45 -13.64
C LEU A 346 34.63 3.89 -13.39
N ASP A 347 34.51 4.34 -12.14
CA ASP A 347 34.98 5.67 -11.68
C ASP A 347 34.58 6.83 -12.63
N ASP A 348 33.35 6.79 -13.15
CA ASP A 348 32.70 7.70 -14.11
C ASP A 348 33.30 7.83 -15.52
N ASN A 349 34.56 7.42 -15.72
CA ASN A 349 35.29 7.74 -16.95
C ASN A 349 35.72 6.51 -17.75
N GLU A 350 35.82 5.35 -17.12
CA GLU A 350 36.28 4.14 -17.79
C GLU A 350 35.08 3.32 -18.27
N TRP A 351 34.76 3.47 -19.56
CA TRP A 351 33.75 2.65 -20.23
C TRP A 351 34.34 1.30 -20.59
N LEU A 352 33.83 0.24 -19.97
CA LEU A 352 34.25 -1.11 -20.33
C LEU A 352 33.68 -1.51 -21.70
N PRO A 353 34.35 -2.46 -22.41
CA PRO A 353 33.84 -3.00 -23.66
C PRO A 353 32.40 -3.51 -23.55
N GLU A 354 31.68 -3.46 -24.66
CA GLU A 354 30.29 -3.90 -24.77
C GLU A 354 30.20 -5.41 -25.01
N ASP A 355 30.61 -6.16 -23.99
CA ASP A 355 30.56 -7.62 -23.92
C ASP A 355 29.79 -8.09 -22.68
N GLY A 356 29.39 -9.35 -22.68
CA GLY A 356 28.67 -9.98 -21.57
C GLY A 356 27.15 -9.81 -21.58
N TYR A 357 26.57 -8.99 -22.49
CA TYR A 357 25.11 -8.92 -22.68
C TYR A 357 24.63 -9.84 -23.80
N ASN A 358 23.73 -10.77 -23.47
CA ASN A 358 23.03 -11.60 -24.43
C ASN A 358 21.65 -10.99 -24.73
N LYS A 359 21.44 -10.56 -25.98
CA LYS A 359 20.20 -9.91 -26.44
C LYS A 359 19.00 -10.85 -26.53
N GLU A 360 19.22 -12.14 -26.70
CA GLU A 360 18.15 -13.14 -26.79
C GLU A 360 17.59 -13.47 -25.42
N THR A 361 18.47 -13.63 -24.43
CA THR A 361 18.07 -14.01 -23.06
C THR A 361 17.89 -12.81 -22.13
N GLY A 362 18.42 -11.65 -22.50
CA GLY A 362 18.45 -10.44 -21.68
C GLY A 362 19.46 -10.51 -20.52
N HIS A 363 20.29 -11.56 -20.42
CA HIS A 363 21.27 -11.67 -19.36
C HIS A 363 22.52 -10.83 -19.66
N PHE A 364 22.92 -10.03 -18.67
CA PHE A 364 24.24 -9.41 -18.62
C PHE A 364 25.08 -10.10 -17.56
N LYS A 365 26.25 -10.63 -17.93
CA LYS A 365 27.20 -11.23 -16.99
C LYS A 365 28.63 -10.78 -17.33
N LYS A 366 29.28 -10.10 -16.40
CA LYS A 366 30.66 -9.62 -16.60
C LYS A 366 31.45 -9.64 -15.29
N THR A 367 32.65 -10.22 -15.36
CA THR A 367 33.60 -10.23 -14.25
C THR A 367 34.54 -9.04 -14.37
N ILE A 368 34.74 -8.31 -13.28
CA ILE A 368 35.61 -7.13 -13.22
C ILE A 368 36.43 -7.13 -11.93
N THR A 369 37.54 -6.40 -11.95
CA THR A 369 38.23 -5.99 -10.73
C THR A 369 37.58 -4.71 -10.22
N VAL A 370 37.20 -4.67 -8.94
CA VAL A 370 36.53 -3.52 -8.33
C VAL A 370 37.45 -2.29 -8.40
N PRO A 371 36.99 -1.14 -8.95
CA PRO A 371 37.78 0.07 -9.16
C PRO A 371 37.96 0.84 -7.85
N LYS A 372 38.35 2.11 -7.90
CA LYS A 372 38.68 2.88 -6.67
C LYS A 372 37.45 3.50 -6.00
N GLN A 373 36.45 3.92 -6.77
CA GLN A 373 35.35 4.75 -6.25
C GLN A 373 33.98 4.10 -6.43
N LYS A 374 33.62 3.72 -7.65
CA LYS A 374 32.28 3.20 -7.94
C LYS A 374 32.18 2.46 -9.26
N ILE A 375 31.12 1.68 -9.37
CA ILE A 375 30.72 0.97 -10.59
C ILE A 375 29.28 1.34 -10.90
N THR A 376 29.01 1.73 -12.15
CA THR A 376 27.63 1.92 -12.62
C THR A 376 27.29 0.98 -13.77
N LEU A 377 26.09 0.41 -13.72
CA LEU A 377 25.50 -0.38 -14.79
C LEU A 377 24.55 0.52 -15.58
N ASN A 378 24.80 0.66 -16.86
CA ASN A 378 24.11 1.60 -17.74
C ASN A 378 23.52 0.87 -18.94
N VAL A 379 22.35 1.33 -19.38
CA VAL A 379 21.61 0.73 -20.49
C VAL A 379 21.29 1.78 -21.56
N LYS A 380 21.19 1.34 -22.81
CA LYS A 380 20.64 2.15 -23.91
C LYS A 380 19.54 1.37 -24.65
N ASN A 381 18.45 2.08 -24.96
CA ASN A 381 17.27 1.55 -25.66
C ASN A 381 17.09 2.22 -27.04
N LYS A 382 16.22 1.64 -27.90
CA LYS A 382 15.80 2.15 -29.21
C LYS A 382 15.23 3.56 -29.17
N LYS A 383 14.60 3.93 -28.06
CA LYS A 383 13.96 5.24 -27.87
C LYS A 383 14.88 6.29 -27.23
N GLU A 384 16.01 5.89 -26.67
CA GLU A 384 16.91 6.78 -25.92
C GLU A 384 18.18 7.08 -26.73
N THR A 385 18.55 8.36 -26.80
CA THR A 385 19.79 8.80 -27.46
C THR A 385 21.00 8.59 -26.55
N THR A 386 20.80 8.62 -25.23
CA THR A 386 21.83 8.50 -24.19
C THR A 386 21.69 7.21 -23.38
N TYR A 387 22.72 6.89 -22.61
CA TYR A 387 22.65 5.81 -21.62
C TYR A 387 21.90 6.28 -20.37
N SER A 388 21.12 5.38 -19.79
CA SER A 388 20.45 5.54 -18.50
C SER A 388 21.11 4.63 -17.47
N THR A 389 21.44 5.18 -16.30
CA THR A 389 22.00 4.37 -15.19
C THR A 389 20.89 3.55 -14.54
N LEU A 390 21.15 2.25 -14.33
CA LEU A 390 20.25 1.31 -13.68
C LEU A 390 20.66 1.06 -12.23
N VAL A 391 21.95 0.81 -12.02
CA VAL A 391 22.50 0.37 -10.74
C VAL A 391 23.81 1.09 -10.45
N LEU A 392 24.02 1.47 -9.19
CA LEU A 392 25.27 2.01 -8.65
C LEU A 392 25.74 1.14 -7.48
N TYR A 393 27.00 0.71 -7.56
CA TYR A 393 27.75 0.13 -6.46
C TYR A 393 28.80 1.12 -5.96
N THR A 394 28.96 1.20 -4.65
CA THR A 394 30.00 1.99 -3.97
C THR A 394 31.18 1.11 -3.59
N VAL A 395 32.39 1.63 -3.71
CA VAL A 395 33.61 0.92 -3.30
C VAL A 395 33.99 1.31 -1.87
N ILE A 396 34.44 0.33 -1.08
CA ILE A 396 34.97 0.47 0.28
C ILE A 396 36.42 -0.01 0.40
#